data_AF-A0A958A8T1-F1
#
_entry.id   AF-A0A958A8T1-F1
#
_cell.length_a   1.000
_cell.length_b   1.000
_cell.length_c   1.000
_cell.angle_alpha   90.00
_cell.angle_beta   90.00
_cell.angle_gamma   90.00
#
_symmetry.space_group_name_H-M   'P 1'
#
loop_
_entity.id
_entity.type
_entity.pdbx_description
1 polymer ?
#
loop_
_entity_poly.entity_id
_entity_poly.type
_entity_poly.pdbx_seq_one_letter_code
_entity_poly.pdbx_strand_id
1 'polypeptide(L)'
;MAVDLQNSVVLITGTDPGNSRFGTGFIIYQDDEMAYLLTCAHVVDDVGGANAIDVEGAPAAVVAYGSAAELDLAVLRVPSRMDKKPLPLQPTGDKDSRFMTAGFQKFGSHFLVRPLQGILGQTVALAVRGQADRVRAWDLKIEDDYQLQPGYSGSPVLDQAGGTVLGVVSHRQGQGERGLAISVEALPKLWPEMPETLLSSEPAAVSPPPIPLPKPGPMASQTNPSQKGSTMSRSISLFFSYAHEDEALRDELAKHLSIMRRQGVISDWYDRDITAGSEWADAIDDNLNTADIILLLVSPDFIASDYCYDVEMTRALERHTAKEAIVIPVILRPTRWQNAPFSKLQALPKNAKPVTTWPDQDEAFLYIAEAIYKVAEMQAKKPTPSPSSAPTPTPTPVTPSPAPVAATVNYNIPTIRRLLTAVFDDETLDIFCFDYYRDVRDSFSQGMSRTAKIQRLIEYCERNLAFETLLQRVEQENPAQYERFKPQLTA
;
A
#
# COMPACT_ATOMS: atom_id res chain seq x y z
N MET A 1 21.94 2.39 -4.65
CA MET A 1 21.42 1.24 -3.88
C MET A 1 20.16 1.72 -3.21
N ALA A 2 19.00 1.12 -3.48
CA ALA A 2 17.77 1.49 -2.78
C ALA A 2 17.90 1.02 -1.32
N VAL A 3 17.58 1.88 -0.37
CA VAL A 3 17.61 1.51 1.06
C VAL A 3 16.36 0.72 1.35
N ASP A 4 16.55 -0.51 1.80
CA ASP A 4 15.47 -1.40 2.17
C ASP A 4 15.02 -1.09 3.61
N LEU A 5 14.02 -0.22 3.73
CA LEU A 5 13.48 0.19 5.02
C LEU A 5 12.77 -0.95 5.76
N GLN A 6 12.14 -1.87 5.03
CA GLN A 6 11.44 -3.02 5.62
C GLN A 6 12.40 -3.96 6.36
N ASN A 7 13.64 -4.04 5.87
CA ASN A 7 14.71 -4.81 6.48
C ASN A 7 15.59 -4.02 7.47
N SER A 8 15.18 -2.81 7.87
CA SER A 8 15.92 -1.99 8.81
C SER A 8 15.12 -1.50 10.03
N VAL A 9 13.78 -1.54 9.95
CA VAL A 9 12.90 -1.22 11.07
C VAL A 9 12.49 -2.49 11.83
N VAL A 10 12.14 -2.31 13.11
CA VAL A 10 11.67 -3.36 14.02
C VAL A 10 10.41 -2.93 14.74
N LEU A 11 9.55 -3.90 15.05
CA LEU A 11 8.37 -3.70 15.86
C LEU A 11 8.77 -3.65 17.34
N ILE A 12 8.23 -2.65 18.05
CA ILE A 12 8.34 -2.55 19.51
C ILE A 12 6.97 -2.74 20.13
N THR A 13 6.84 -3.72 21.01
CA THR A 13 5.61 -4.09 21.71
C THR A 13 5.85 -4.24 23.21
N GLY A 14 4.76 -4.40 23.96
CA GLY A 14 4.81 -4.72 25.38
C GLY A 14 4.85 -6.23 25.62
N THR A 15 5.50 -6.67 26.70
CA THR A 15 5.47 -8.07 27.15
C THR A 15 4.10 -8.49 27.70
N ASP A 16 3.23 -7.54 28.05
CA ASP A 16 1.86 -7.80 28.47
C ASP A 16 0.95 -8.02 27.25
N PRO A 17 0.37 -9.23 27.05
CA PRO A 17 -0.54 -9.52 25.94
C PRO A 17 -1.81 -8.64 25.93
N GLY A 18 -2.19 -8.07 27.07
CA GLY A 18 -3.30 -7.13 27.18
C GLY A 18 -2.96 -5.72 26.67
N ASN A 19 -1.67 -5.40 26.55
CA ASN A 19 -1.24 -4.12 26.01
C ASN A 19 -1.22 -4.15 24.48
N SER A 20 -2.16 -3.40 23.88
CA SER A 20 -2.28 -3.30 22.43
C SER A 20 -1.42 -2.19 21.81
N ARG A 21 -0.68 -1.44 22.62
CA ARG A 21 0.22 -0.37 22.18
C ARG A 21 1.48 -0.94 21.57
N PHE A 22 2.02 -0.21 20.60
CA PHE A 22 3.19 -0.58 19.85
C PHE A 22 3.81 0.66 19.21
N GLY A 23 5.05 0.54 18.77
CA GLY A 23 5.72 1.56 17.97
C GLY A 23 6.78 0.94 17.07
N THR A 24 7.54 1.81 16.43
CA THR A 24 8.62 1.40 15.53
C THR A 24 9.97 1.76 16.17
N GLY A 25 10.97 0.92 15.95
CA GLY A 25 12.37 1.28 16.15
C GLY A 25 13.20 0.90 14.94
N PHE A 26 14.48 1.23 14.98
CA PHE A 26 15.43 0.80 13.95
C PHE A 26 16.82 0.62 14.54
N ILE A 27 17.62 -0.23 13.91
CA ILE A 27 18.96 -0.57 14.39
C ILE A 27 19.92 0.53 13.98
N ILE A 28 20.67 1.05 14.95
CA ILE A 28 21.75 2.03 14.71
C ILE A 28 23.13 1.38 14.75
N TYR A 29 23.25 0.24 15.43
CA TYR A 29 24.46 -0.58 15.48
C TYR A 29 24.12 -1.98 15.97
N GLN A 30 24.87 -2.97 15.51
CA GLN A 30 24.87 -4.30 16.09
C GLN A 30 26.18 -5.01 15.83
N ASP A 31 26.53 -5.94 16.72
CA ASP A 31 27.56 -6.94 16.54
C ASP A 31 26.95 -8.34 16.76
N ASP A 32 27.79 -9.34 17.00
CA ASP A 32 27.32 -10.72 17.18
C ASP A 32 26.66 -10.96 18.56
N GLU A 33 26.88 -10.07 19.53
CA GLU A 33 26.39 -10.21 20.91
C GLU A 33 25.20 -9.30 21.21
N MET A 34 25.10 -8.13 20.56
CA MET A 34 24.08 -7.14 20.88
C MET A 34 23.67 -6.25 19.71
N ALA A 35 22.43 -5.76 19.76
CA ALA A 35 21.91 -4.74 18.87
C ALA A 35 21.45 -3.51 19.65
N TYR A 36 21.80 -2.32 19.17
CA TYR A 36 21.35 -1.03 19.67
C TYR A 36 20.35 -0.41 18.71
N LEU A 37 19.23 0.04 19.26
CA LEU A 37 18.09 0.55 18.51
C LEU A 37 17.70 1.93 18.99
N LEU A 38 17.16 2.73 18.06
CA LEU A 38 16.61 4.03 18.35
C LEU A 38 15.10 4.02 18.13
N THR A 39 14.36 4.66 19.06
CA THR A 39 12.90 4.85 19.02
C THR A 39 12.51 6.12 19.80
N CYS A 40 11.21 6.36 19.96
CA CYS A 40 10.68 7.42 20.81
C CYS A 40 10.53 6.97 22.26
N ALA A 41 10.67 7.90 23.20
CA ALA A 41 10.52 7.59 24.62
C ALA A 41 9.07 7.27 25.00
N HIS A 42 8.10 7.97 24.42
CA HIS A 42 6.69 7.65 24.66
C HIS A 42 6.30 6.25 24.14
N VAL A 43 7.02 5.69 23.16
CA VAL A 43 6.80 4.30 22.72
C VAL A 43 7.18 3.34 23.85
N VAL A 44 8.29 3.59 24.55
CA VAL A 44 8.69 2.81 25.73
C VAL A 44 7.65 2.91 26.84
N ASP A 45 7.09 4.10 27.08
CA ASP A 45 6.04 4.30 28.07
C ASP A 45 4.75 3.56 27.70
N ASP A 46 4.33 3.71 26.44
CA ASP A 46 3.11 3.13 25.89
C ASP A 46 3.11 1.60 25.95
N VAL A 47 4.27 0.96 25.74
CA VAL A 47 4.39 -0.52 25.79
C VAL A 47 4.48 -1.09 27.21
N GLY A 48 4.53 -0.24 28.25
CA GLY A 48 4.51 -0.66 29.66
C GLY A 48 5.77 -0.30 30.44
N GLY A 49 6.65 0.54 29.88
CA GLY A 49 7.84 1.05 30.52
C GLY A 49 9.07 0.15 30.39
N ALA A 50 10.19 0.58 30.99
CA ALA A 50 11.54 0.04 30.77
C ALA A 50 11.72 -1.47 31.00
N ASN A 51 10.82 -2.12 31.75
CA ASN A 51 10.91 -3.53 32.09
C ASN A 51 9.99 -4.44 31.25
N ALA A 52 9.19 -3.85 30.35
CA ALA A 52 8.15 -4.54 29.59
C ALA A 52 8.38 -4.46 28.08
N ILE A 53 9.58 -4.07 27.63
CA ILE A 53 9.86 -3.83 26.22
C ILE A 53 10.19 -5.15 25.52
N ASP A 54 9.44 -5.45 24.48
CA ASP A 54 9.66 -6.54 23.55
C ASP A 54 9.95 -5.98 22.15
N VAL A 55 11.01 -6.46 21.52
CA VAL A 55 11.43 -6.08 20.16
C VAL A 55 11.46 -7.34 19.32
N GLU A 56 10.48 -7.51 18.43
CA GLU A 56 10.32 -8.69 17.56
C GLU A 56 10.41 -10.03 18.34
N GLY A 57 9.87 -10.09 19.55
CA GLY A 57 9.91 -11.29 20.42
C GLY A 57 11.14 -11.42 21.31
N ALA A 58 12.04 -10.42 21.32
CA ALA A 58 13.22 -10.38 22.19
C ALA A 58 13.12 -9.27 23.24
N PRO A 59 13.46 -9.54 24.52
CA PRO A 59 13.45 -8.51 25.56
C PRO A 59 14.53 -7.46 25.29
N ALA A 60 14.18 -6.18 25.47
CA ALA A 60 15.12 -5.07 25.32
C ALA A 60 15.30 -4.28 26.61
N ALA A 61 16.53 -3.80 26.85
CA ALA A 61 16.86 -2.93 27.97
C ALA A 61 17.03 -1.48 27.51
N VAL A 62 16.57 -0.54 28.30
CA VAL A 62 16.78 0.90 28.06
C VAL A 62 18.24 1.25 28.39
N VAL A 63 18.95 1.81 27.41
CA VAL A 63 20.34 2.31 27.55
C VAL A 63 20.34 3.80 27.87
N ALA A 64 19.52 4.56 27.16
CA ALA A 64 19.33 6.00 27.36
C ALA A 64 17.87 6.35 27.12
N TYR A 65 17.35 7.32 27.88
CA TYR A 65 15.94 7.68 27.84
C TYR A 65 15.78 9.17 28.16
N GLY A 66 15.09 9.87 27.28
CA GLY A 66 14.72 11.27 27.46
C GLY A 66 13.22 11.36 27.59
N SER A 67 12.72 12.04 28.63
CA SER A 67 11.27 12.14 28.81
C SER A 67 10.62 12.86 27.62
N ALA A 68 9.34 12.57 27.35
CA ALA A 68 8.60 13.24 26.28
C ALA A 68 8.55 14.78 26.42
N ALA A 69 8.74 15.29 27.64
CA ALA A 69 8.78 16.72 27.95
C ALA A 69 10.17 17.37 27.72
N GLU A 70 11.21 16.57 27.50
CA GLU A 70 12.60 17.01 27.35
C GLU A 70 13.11 16.66 25.96
N LEU A 71 13.18 15.37 25.64
CA LEU A 71 13.69 14.86 24.37
C LEU A 71 13.09 13.47 24.16
N ASP A 72 12.02 13.37 23.37
CA ASP A 72 11.21 12.16 23.15
C ASP A 72 11.94 11.09 22.31
N LEU A 73 13.07 10.61 22.83
CA LEU A 73 13.96 9.62 22.24
C LEU A 73 14.39 8.60 23.31
N ALA A 74 14.50 7.34 22.90
CA ALA A 74 15.05 6.28 23.73
C ALA A 74 15.99 5.40 22.91
N VAL A 75 17.09 4.99 23.54
CA VAL A 75 18.03 4.00 23.00
C VAL A 75 17.80 2.69 23.72
N LEU A 76 17.57 1.63 22.96
CA LEU A 76 17.34 0.28 23.45
C LEU A 76 18.50 -0.64 23.11
N ARG A 77 18.74 -1.65 23.94
CA ARG A 77 19.70 -2.73 23.71
C ARG A 77 18.99 -4.08 23.75
N VAL A 78 19.12 -4.85 22.68
CA VAL A 78 18.71 -6.25 22.59
C VAL A 78 19.95 -7.14 22.73
N PRO A 79 19.97 -8.16 23.60
CA PRO A 79 21.14 -8.99 23.88
C PRO A 79 21.34 -10.11 22.83
N SER A 80 21.16 -9.76 21.56
CA SER A 80 21.41 -10.64 20.43
C SER A 80 21.49 -9.82 19.14
N ARG A 81 22.20 -10.35 18.14
CA ARG A 81 22.14 -9.85 16.77
C ARG A 81 20.75 -10.04 16.18
N MET A 82 20.27 -9.05 15.42
CA MET A 82 18.97 -9.09 14.75
C MET A 82 19.17 -9.30 13.25
N ASP A 83 18.23 -9.99 12.59
CA ASP A 83 18.22 -10.16 11.13
C ASP A 83 17.65 -8.92 10.42
N LYS A 84 18.24 -7.77 10.73
CA LYS A 84 17.89 -6.46 10.20
C LYS A 84 19.17 -5.66 9.97
N LYS A 85 19.17 -4.74 9.02
CA LYS A 85 20.35 -3.96 8.64
C LYS A 85 20.44 -2.66 9.46
N PRO A 86 21.57 -2.37 10.11
CA PRO A 86 21.80 -1.08 10.78
C PRO A 86 21.72 0.08 9.79
N LEU A 87 21.12 1.18 10.25
CA LEU A 87 21.01 2.41 9.49
C LEU A 87 22.06 3.42 9.98
N PRO A 88 22.93 3.93 9.08
CA PRO A 88 23.94 4.92 9.45
C PRO A 88 23.27 6.24 9.80
N LEU A 89 23.79 6.93 10.82
CA LEU A 89 23.24 8.19 11.31
C LEU A 89 23.97 9.37 10.68
N GLN A 90 23.22 10.40 10.26
CA GLN A 90 23.78 11.65 9.78
C GLN A 90 22.95 12.85 10.27
N PRO A 91 23.51 13.74 11.12
CA PRO A 91 22.74 14.83 11.73
C PRO A 91 22.46 16.01 10.77
N THR A 92 23.03 15.99 9.57
CA THR A 92 22.89 17.06 8.57
C THR A 92 21.97 16.62 7.43
N GLY A 93 20.92 17.39 7.17
CA GLY A 93 20.08 17.25 5.99
C GLY A 93 19.79 18.62 5.38
N ASP A 94 19.37 18.63 4.12
CA ASP A 94 18.99 19.86 3.42
C ASP A 94 17.48 20.04 3.48
N LYS A 95 17.04 21.27 3.74
CA LYS A 95 15.62 21.64 3.62
C LYS A 95 15.15 21.36 2.19
N ASP A 96 13.90 20.95 2.04
CA ASP A 96 13.25 20.62 0.78
C ASP A 96 13.81 19.36 0.09
N SER A 97 14.72 18.63 0.74
CA SER A 97 15.16 17.31 0.29
C SER A 97 14.07 16.26 0.53
N ARG A 98 14.09 15.21 -0.31
CA ARG A 98 13.16 14.09 -0.15
C ARG A 98 13.66 13.13 0.91
N PHE A 99 12.74 12.65 1.73
CA PHE A 99 13.02 11.62 2.72
C PHE A 99 12.14 10.39 2.52
N MET A 100 12.59 9.27 3.07
CA MET A 100 11.80 8.05 3.23
C MET A 100 11.69 7.70 4.71
N THR A 101 10.55 7.17 5.13
CA THR A 101 10.36 6.61 6.47
C THR A 101 9.54 5.33 6.37
N ALA A 102 9.60 4.45 7.37
CA ALA A 102 8.74 3.27 7.41
C ALA A 102 8.36 2.96 8.84
N GLY A 103 7.08 2.67 9.06
CA GLY A 103 6.54 2.36 10.38
C GLY A 103 5.65 1.14 10.35
N PHE A 104 5.43 0.55 11.52
CA PHE A 104 4.50 -0.56 11.67
C PHE A 104 3.06 -0.07 11.76
N GLN A 105 2.14 -0.87 11.23
CA GLN A 105 0.72 -0.67 11.38
C GLN A 105 0.03 -1.98 11.73
N LYS A 106 -0.87 -1.92 12.70
CA LYS A 106 -1.63 -3.08 13.15
C LYS A 106 -2.87 -3.30 12.30
N PHE A 107 -3.01 -4.51 11.77
CA PHE A 107 -4.19 -4.99 11.04
C PHE A 107 -4.69 -6.28 11.69
N GLY A 108 -5.77 -6.18 12.46
CA GLY A 108 -6.26 -7.27 13.30
C GLY A 108 -5.19 -7.71 14.31
N SER A 109 -4.69 -8.93 14.16
CA SER A 109 -3.62 -9.51 14.99
C SER A 109 -2.21 -9.35 14.42
N HIS A 110 -2.06 -8.82 13.19
CA HIS A 110 -0.78 -8.74 12.50
C HIS A 110 -0.26 -7.30 12.44
N PHE A 111 1.05 -7.17 12.24
CA PHE A 111 1.72 -5.89 12.01
C PHE A 111 2.36 -5.89 10.62
N LEU A 112 2.15 -4.81 9.87
CA LEU A 112 2.73 -4.61 8.55
C LEU A 112 3.64 -3.39 8.57
N VAL A 113 4.80 -3.49 7.90
CA VAL A 113 5.68 -2.33 7.69
C VAL A 113 5.23 -1.59 6.45
N ARG A 114 4.92 -0.31 6.59
CA ARG A 114 4.52 0.54 5.48
C ARG A 114 5.53 1.67 5.29
N PRO A 115 6.16 1.78 4.11
CA PRO A 115 7.02 2.90 3.79
C PRO A 115 6.18 4.13 3.39
N LEU A 116 6.70 5.30 3.69
CA LEU A 116 6.21 6.62 3.28
C LEU A 116 7.35 7.47 2.74
N GLN A 117 7.00 8.37 1.83
CA GLN A 117 7.89 9.38 1.27
C GLN A 117 7.35 10.78 1.53
N GLY A 118 8.27 11.73 1.61
CA GLY A 118 7.92 13.11 1.82
C GLY A 118 9.06 14.07 1.56
N ILE A 119 8.82 15.33 1.90
CA ILE A 119 9.79 16.42 1.81
C ILE A 119 10.09 16.97 3.22
N LEU A 120 11.37 17.19 3.51
CA LEU A 120 11.81 17.86 4.73
C LEU A 120 11.45 19.35 4.69
N GLY A 121 10.64 19.79 5.64
CA GLY A 121 10.30 21.17 5.90
C GLY A 121 11.37 21.91 6.71
N GLN A 122 10.95 22.99 7.37
CA GLN A 122 11.86 23.80 8.19
C GLN A 122 12.30 23.07 9.46
N THR A 123 13.51 23.35 9.93
CA THR A 123 13.95 22.91 11.25
C THR A 123 13.31 23.76 12.34
N VAL A 124 12.62 23.11 13.27
CA VAL A 124 12.05 23.72 14.46
C VAL A 124 12.99 23.48 15.64
N ALA A 125 13.22 24.50 16.45
CA ALA A 125 14.05 24.38 17.64
C ALA A 125 13.18 24.00 18.84
N LEU A 126 13.33 22.75 19.33
CA LEU A 126 12.67 22.25 20.52
C LEU A 126 13.39 22.79 21.76
N ALA A 127 12.61 23.41 22.66
CA ALA A 127 13.10 23.85 23.95
C ALA A 127 13.10 22.66 24.91
N VAL A 128 14.28 22.21 25.32
CA VAL A 128 14.44 21.15 26.32
C VAL A 128 14.32 21.80 27.71
N ARG A 129 13.35 21.35 28.51
CA ARG A 129 13.11 21.94 29.83
C ARG A 129 14.31 21.68 30.75
N GLY A 130 14.95 22.74 31.25
CA GLY A 130 16.12 22.60 32.15
C GLY A 130 17.49 22.64 31.49
N GLN A 131 17.57 22.75 30.15
CA GLN A 131 18.81 23.01 29.42
C GLN A 131 18.72 24.31 28.61
N ALA A 132 19.83 25.04 28.48
CA ALA A 132 19.90 26.25 27.66
C ALA A 132 19.92 25.93 26.15
N ASP A 133 20.35 24.72 25.78
CA ASP A 133 20.53 24.32 24.40
C ASP A 133 19.24 23.80 23.78
N ARG A 134 18.93 24.32 22.58
CA ARG A 134 17.81 23.86 21.76
C ARG A 134 18.23 22.62 20.94
N VAL A 135 17.28 21.73 20.67
CA VAL A 135 17.46 20.57 19.78
C VAL A 135 16.67 20.82 18.50
N ARG A 136 17.24 20.53 17.32
CA ARG A 136 16.49 20.66 16.06
C ARG A 136 15.57 19.47 15.86
N ALA A 137 14.40 19.77 15.32
CA ALA A 137 13.47 18.79 14.77
C ALA A 137 13.07 19.20 13.37
N TRP A 138 12.89 18.22 12.50
CA TRP A 138 12.43 18.42 11.13
C TRP A 138 10.90 18.42 11.10
N ASP A 139 10.33 19.46 10.49
CA ASP A 139 8.96 19.38 9.99
C ASP A 139 8.93 18.45 8.79
N LEU A 140 8.01 17.49 8.78
CA LEU A 140 7.85 16.52 7.71
C LEU A 140 6.57 16.84 6.95
N LYS A 141 6.65 16.84 5.62
CA LYS A 141 5.47 16.89 4.74
C LYS A 141 5.39 15.58 3.96
N ILE A 142 4.32 14.83 4.16
CA ILE A 142 4.08 13.55 3.47
C ILE A 142 3.52 13.85 2.07
N GLU A 143 4.08 13.19 1.06
CA GLU A 143 3.64 13.33 -0.35
C GLU A 143 2.86 12.13 -0.87
N ASP A 144 2.80 11.03 -0.11
CA ASP A 144 2.01 9.85 -0.46
C ASP A 144 0.53 10.02 -0.10
N ASP A 145 -0.33 9.30 -0.80
CA ASP A 145 -1.77 9.22 -0.48
C ASP A 145 -2.01 8.64 0.93
N TYR A 146 -1.00 7.97 1.48
CA TYR A 146 -1.00 7.47 2.84
C TYR A 146 -0.30 8.42 3.81
N GLN A 147 -0.98 8.71 4.91
CA GLN A 147 -0.54 9.67 5.91
C GLN A 147 0.13 8.99 7.11
N LEU A 148 0.90 9.73 7.91
CA LEU A 148 1.48 9.23 9.15
C LEU A 148 0.38 8.72 10.11
N GLN A 149 0.45 7.44 10.47
CA GLN A 149 -0.49 6.78 11.37
C GLN A 149 0.13 6.46 12.74
N PRO A 150 -0.70 6.12 13.76
CA PRO A 150 -0.20 5.57 15.01
C PRO A 150 0.58 4.28 14.71
N GLY A 151 1.78 4.16 15.29
CA GLY A 151 2.75 3.10 14.99
C GLY A 151 4.02 3.61 14.28
N TYR A 152 3.95 4.76 13.60
CA TYR A 152 5.14 5.39 13.00
C TYR A 152 6.04 6.11 14.01
N SER A 153 5.59 6.31 15.24
CA SER A 153 6.44 6.85 16.31
C SER A 153 7.68 5.97 16.49
N GLY A 154 8.85 6.59 16.48
CA GLY A 154 10.15 5.93 16.53
C GLY A 154 10.72 5.48 15.17
N SER A 155 10.00 5.72 14.07
CA SER A 155 10.48 5.38 12.72
C SER A 155 11.65 6.27 12.29
N PRO A 156 12.61 5.74 11.51
CA PRO A 156 13.72 6.54 10.98
C PRO A 156 13.24 7.44 9.84
N VAL A 157 13.79 8.65 9.75
CA VAL A 157 13.66 9.56 8.60
C VAL A 157 14.97 9.52 7.84
N LEU A 158 14.97 8.92 6.66
CA LEU A 158 16.17 8.72 5.85
C LEU A 158 16.24 9.73 4.73
N ASP A 159 17.43 10.28 4.50
CA ASP A 159 17.72 10.97 3.24
C ASP A 159 17.60 9.98 2.07
N GLN A 160 16.73 10.29 1.10
CA GLN A 160 16.52 9.44 -0.07
C GLN A 160 17.80 9.32 -0.94
N ALA A 161 18.70 10.31 -0.88
CA ALA A 161 19.94 10.29 -1.64
C ALA A 161 21.06 9.49 -0.94
N GLY A 162 21.27 9.71 0.36
CA GLY A 162 22.36 9.11 1.12
C GLY A 162 22.02 7.82 1.88
N GLY A 163 20.74 7.56 2.14
CA GLY A 163 20.31 6.40 2.93
C GLY A 163 20.71 6.44 4.40
N THR A 164 21.02 7.64 4.89
CA THR A 164 21.37 7.93 6.27
C THR A 164 20.18 8.48 7.03
N VAL A 165 20.11 8.21 8.32
CA VAL A 165 19.03 8.68 9.19
C VAL A 165 19.32 10.11 9.64
N LEU A 166 18.39 11.00 9.30
CA LEU A 166 18.40 12.42 9.67
C LEU A 166 17.66 12.70 10.98
N GLY A 167 16.66 11.88 11.29
CA GLY A 167 15.82 12.05 12.47
C GLY A 167 14.94 10.85 12.76
N VAL A 168 14.18 10.96 13.85
CA VAL A 168 13.25 9.94 14.34
C VAL A 168 11.85 10.55 14.41
N VAL A 169 10.87 9.95 13.75
CA VAL A 169 9.47 10.42 13.77
C VAL A 169 8.93 10.37 15.20
N SER A 170 8.56 11.53 15.76
CA SER A 170 8.01 11.62 17.12
C SER A 170 6.48 11.61 17.11
N HIS A 171 5.85 12.57 16.45
CA HIS A 171 4.39 12.66 16.43
C HIS A 171 3.86 13.22 15.11
N ARG A 172 2.65 12.80 14.76
CA ARG A 172 1.90 13.31 13.62
C ARG A 172 1.24 14.66 13.92
N GLN A 173 1.01 15.45 12.89
CA GLN A 173 0.26 16.69 12.93
C GLN A 173 -0.91 16.65 11.94
N GLY A 174 -2.04 17.27 12.30
CA GLY A 174 -3.27 17.17 11.50
C GLY A 174 -3.77 15.73 11.41
N GLN A 175 -4.19 15.30 10.22
CA GLN A 175 -4.62 13.91 9.95
C GLN A 175 -3.44 12.96 9.66
N GLY A 176 -2.20 13.48 9.60
CA GLY A 176 -0.97 12.72 9.30
C GLY A 176 -0.24 13.17 8.03
N GLU A 177 -0.78 14.15 7.30
CA GLU A 177 -0.12 14.82 6.16
C GLU A 177 1.20 15.50 6.55
N ARG A 178 1.37 15.78 7.85
CA ARG A 178 2.57 16.36 8.42
C ARG A 178 3.01 15.61 9.67
N GLY A 179 4.29 15.69 9.99
CA GLY A 179 4.86 15.10 11.20
C GLY A 179 6.05 15.88 11.71
N LEU A 180 6.49 15.57 12.92
CA LEU A 180 7.73 16.10 13.47
C LEU A 180 8.72 14.95 13.67
N ALA A 181 9.96 15.14 13.22
CA ALA A 181 11.06 14.21 13.50
C ALA A 181 12.18 14.86 14.30
N ILE A 182 12.57 14.27 15.42
CA ILE A 182 13.67 14.75 16.26
C ILE A 182 14.99 14.41 15.56
N SER A 183 15.86 15.40 15.36
CA SER A 183 17.14 15.18 14.67
C SER A 183 18.04 14.25 15.49
N VAL A 184 18.77 13.38 14.78
CA VAL A 184 19.75 12.47 15.40
C VAL A 184 20.93 13.20 16.05
N GLU A 185 21.09 14.51 15.79
CA GLU A 185 22.03 15.37 16.52
C GLU A 185 21.78 15.42 18.03
N ALA A 186 20.58 15.04 18.47
CA ALA A 186 20.21 15.03 19.87
C ALA A 186 20.81 13.83 20.63
N LEU A 187 21.28 12.81 19.91
CA LEU A 187 21.75 11.56 20.52
C LEU A 187 22.94 11.74 21.45
N PRO A 188 23.99 12.52 21.14
CA PRO A 188 25.07 12.79 22.10
C PRO A 188 24.59 13.46 23.39
N LYS A 189 23.48 14.21 23.35
CA LYS A 189 22.89 14.84 24.55
C LYS A 189 22.10 13.81 25.37
N LEU A 190 21.41 12.91 24.70
CA LEU A 190 20.63 11.83 25.31
C LEU A 190 21.53 10.75 25.92
N TRP A 191 22.60 10.39 25.20
CA TRP A 191 23.53 9.32 25.54
C TRP A 191 24.98 9.85 25.46
N PRO A 192 25.46 10.56 26.50
CA PRO A 192 26.81 11.15 26.50
C PRO A 192 27.95 10.14 26.37
N GLU A 193 27.73 8.90 26.79
CA GLU A 193 28.68 7.79 26.70
C GLU A 193 28.62 7.03 25.36
N MET A 194 27.87 7.56 24.39
CA MET A 194 27.71 6.96 23.08
C MET A 194 29.06 6.84 22.34
N PRO A 195 29.40 5.66 21.77
CA PRO A 195 30.60 5.51 20.96
C PRO A 195 30.59 6.47 19.75
N GLU A 196 31.67 7.23 19.54
CA GLU A 196 31.80 8.19 18.42
C GLU A 196 31.70 7.51 17.04
N THR A 197 32.00 6.20 16.97
CA THR A 197 31.88 5.37 15.77
C THR A 197 30.45 5.24 15.25
N LEU A 198 29.43 5.54 16.08
CA LEU A 198 28.01 5.50 15.68
C LEU A 198 27.58 6.71 14.84
N LEU A 199 28.34 7.82 14.87
CA LEU A 199 28.03 9.06 14.14
C LEU A 199 28.92 9.29 12.92
N SER A 200 29.70 8.30 12.49
CA SER A 200 30.73 8.49 11.47
C SER A 200 30.36 7.87 10.12
N SER A 201 30.37 8.72 9.10
CA SER A 201 30.11 8.44 7.68
C SER A 201 31.31 7.85 6.92
N GLU A 202 32.10 6.97 7.54
CA GLU A 202 33.09 6.18 6.81
C GLU A 202 32.65 4.69 6.76
N PRO A 203 32.40 4.13 5.56
CA PRO A 203 32.28 2.69 5.43
C PRO A 203 33.63 2.10 5.83
N ALA A 204 33.61 1.05 6.65
CA ALA A 204 34.81 0.30 7.02
C ALA A 204 35.59 -0.07 5.74
N ALA A 205 36.64 0.71 5.47
CA ALA A 205 37.56 0.48 4.38
C ALA A 205 38.44 -0.72 4.76
N VAL A 206 37.95 -1.93 4.50
CA VAL A 206 38.85 -3.08 4.32
C VAL A 206 39.25 -3.11 2.85
N SER A 207 40.24 -2.28 2.50
CA SER A 207 40.98 -2.48 1.26
C SER A 207 41.83 -3.75 1.40
N PRO A 208 41.75 -4.74 0.49
CA PRO A 208 42.81 -5.73 0.37
C PRO A 208 44.11 -5.06 -0.12
N PRO A 209 45.29 -5.58 0.21
CA PRO A 209 46.56 -4.93 -0.10
C PRO A 209 46.76 -4.81 -1.63
N PRO A 210 47.45 -3.76 -2.11
CA PRO A 210 47.56 -3.49 -3.53
C PRO A 210 48.47 -4.49 -4.22
N ILE A 211 47.97 -5.11 -5.30
CA ILE A 211 48.80 -5.76 -6.32
C ILE A 211 49.31 -4.63 -7.24
N PRO A 212 50.63 -4.41 -7.39
CA PRO A 212 51.15 -3.39 -8.28
C PRO A 212 51.22 -3.92 -9.72
N LEU A 213 50.93 -3.04 -10.70
CA LEU A 213 51.55 -2.91 -12.04
C LEU A 213 50.59 -2.13 -12.99
N PRO A 214 51.07 -1.49 -14.06
CA PRO A 214 52.04 -0.41 -14.16
C PRO A 214 51.40 0.88 -14.74
N LYS A 215 52.05 2.04 -14.55
CA LYS A 215 51.65 3.31 -15.20
C LYS A 215 51.88 3.24 -16.71
N PRO A 216 51.02 3.91 -17.51
CA PRO A 216 51.58 4.85 -18.46
C PRO A 216 50.80 6.17 -18.59
N GLY A 217 51.56 7.28 -18.53
CA GLY A 217 51.59 8.32 -19.57
C GLY A 217 50.44 9.35 -19.69
N PRO A 218 50.74 10.61 -20.07
CA PRO A 218 49.85 11.76 -19.84
C PRO A 218 48.87 12.08 -20.97
N MET A 219 47.78 12.74 -20.58
CA MET A 219 46.91 13.71 -21.29
C MET A 219 46.78 13.61 -22.82
N ALA A 220 45.54 13.37 -23.28
CA ALA A 220 45.03 13.98 -24.49
C ALA A 220 43.56 14.41 -24.28
N SER A 221 43.35 15.71 -24.43
CA SER A 221 42.08 16.35 -24.74
C SER A 221 41.50 15.79 -26.04
N GLN A 222 40.19 15.52 -26.07
CA GLN A 222 39.27 16.00 -27.11
C GLN A 222 37.86 15.38 -27.04
N THR A 223 36.89 16.27 -27.27
CA THR A 223 35.65 16.09 -28.06
C THR A 223 34.49 15.27 -27.51
N ASN A 224 33.38 16.00 -27.29
CA ASN A 224 32.01 15.54 -27.54
C ASN A 224 31.91 14.79 -28.87
N PRO A 225 31.08 13.73 -28.92
CA PRO A 225 30.17 13.56 -30.04
C PRO A 225 28.72 13.46 -29.55
N SER A 226 27.97 14.47 -29.95
CA SER A 226 26.65 14.42 -30.57
C SER A 226 25.80 13.16 -30.36
N GLN A 227 24.64 13.42 -29.74
CA GLN A 227 23.33 12.84 -30.04
C GLN A 227 23.27 12.09 -31.38
N LYS A 228 22.99 10.79 -31.32
CA LYS A 228 22.32 10.04 -32.37
C LYS A 228 21.01 9.51 -31.80
N GLY A 229 19.92 9.86 -32.49
CA GLY A 229 18.55 9.67 -32.03
C GLY A 229 18.20 8.23 -31.72
N SER A 230 17.63 8.02 -30.53
CA SER A 230 16.76 6.89 -30.26
C SER A 230 15.41 7.18 -30.91
N THR A 231 15.04 6.39 -31.91
CA THR A 231 13.64 6.16 -32.23
C THR A 231 12.91 5.84 -30.92
N MET A 232 11.97 6.69 -30.52
CA MET A 232 11.17 6.52 -29.31
C MET A 232 10.41 5.18 -29.42
N SER A 233 10.94 4.12 -28.83
CA SER A 233 10.20 2.87 -28.64
C SER A 233 9.09 3.15 -27.64
N ARG A 234 7.83 2.94 -28.06
CA ARG A 234 6.67 3.07 -27.17
C ARG A 234 6.85 2.12 -25.98
N SER A 235 6.81 2.67 -24.77
CA SER A 235 6.77 1.89 -23.53
C SER A 235 5.37 1.32 -23.34
N ILE A 236 5.28 0.02 -22.99
CA ILE A 236 4.02 -0.73 -22.87
C ILE A 236 3.49 -0.66 -21.44
N SER A 237 2.23 -0.28 -21.23
CA SER A 237 1.61 -0.29 -19.90
C SER A 237 1.08 -1.67 -19.52
N LEU A 238 1.29 -2.07 -18.26
CA LEU A 238 0.87 -3.38 -17.73
C LEU A 238 -0.09 -3.20 -16.55
N PHE A 239 -1.15 -4.01 -16.47
CA PHE A 239 -2.10 -4.02 -15.34
C PHE A 239 -2.18 -5.41 -14.71
N PHE A 240 -2.16 -5.49 -13.38
CA PHE A 240 -2.41 -6.73 -12.63
C PHE A 240 -3.84 -6.74 -12.07
N SER A 241 -4.66 -7.68 -12.50
CA SER A 241 -5.92 -8.01 -11.84
C SER A 241 -5.72 -9.28 -11.01
N TYR A 242 -5.79 -9.16 -9.69
CA TYR A 242 -5.54 -10.24 -8.74
C TYR A 242 -6.37 -10.04 -7.47
N ALA A 243 -6.63 -11.12 -6.74
CA ALA A 243 -7.23 -11.03 -5.41
C ALA A 243 -6.16 -10.65 -4.38
N HIS A 244 -6.49 -9.86 -3.36
CA HIS A 244 -5.55 -9.39 -2.34
C HIS A 244 -4.71 -10.54 -1.73
N GLU A 245 -5.32 -11.71 -1.54
CA GLU A 245 -4.70 -12.93 -1.01
C GLU A 245 -3.52 -13.44 -1.86
N ASP A 246 -3.41 -13.00 -3.11
CA ASP A 246 -2.34 -13.35 -4.04
C ASP A 246 -1.25 -12.27 -4.18
N GLU A 247 -1.27 -11.21 -3.36
CA GLU A 247 -0.33 -10.09 -3.46
C GLU A 247 1.13 -10.55 -3.41
N ALA A 248 1.48 -11.48 -2.50
CA ALA A 248 2.83 -12.02 -2.42
C ALA A 248 3.29 -12.69 -3.74
N LEU A 249 2.40 -13.43 -4.41
CA LEU A 249 2.71 -14.06 -5.69
C LEU A 249 2.76 -13.04 -6.84
N ARG A 250 1.96 -11.97 -6.76
CA ARG A 250 2.04 -10.81 -7.67
C ARG A 250 3.37 -10.09 -7.53
N ASP A 251 3.83 -9.88 -6.30
CA ASP A 251 5.12 -9.24 -5.98
C ASP A 251 6.29 -10.05 -6.51
N GLU A 252 6.29 -11.37 -6.33
CA GLU A 252 7.33 -12.22 -6.92
C GLU A 252 7.34 -12.09 -8.45
N LEU A 253 6.18 -12.17 -9.12
CA LEU A 253 6.12 -11.94 -10.56
C LEU A 253 6.64 -10.55 -10.97
N ALA A 254 6.33 -9.51 -10.19
CA ALA A 254 6.81 -8.16 -10.41
C ALA A 254 8.35 -8.05 -10.32
N LYS A 255 9.00 -8.77 -9.39
CA LYS A 255 10.47 -8.85 -9.31
C LYS A 255 11.07 -9.42 -10.60
N HIS A 256 10.48 -10.48 -11.15
CA HIS A 256 10.93 -11.11 -12.39
C HIS A 256 10.72 -10.21 -13.63
N LEU A 257 9.75 -9.30 -13.59
CA LEU A 257 9.52 -8.29 -14.65
C LEU A 257 10.42 -7.04 -14.52
N SER A 258 11.18 -6.89 -13.43
CA SER A 258 11.95 -5.68 -13.13
C SER A 258 12.99 -5.31 -14.19
N ILE A 259 13.56 -6.28 -14.90
CA ILE A 259 14.51 -6.03 -15.99
C ILE A 259 13.83 -5.32 -17.18
N MET A 260 12.58 -5.66 -17.47
CA MET A 260 11.79 -5.05 -18.55
C MET A 260 11.48 -3.58 -18.23
N ARG A 261 11.19 -3.30 -16.96
CA ARG A 261 10.99 -1.94 -16.44
C ARG A 261 12.26 -1.11 -16.58
N ARG A 262 13.41 -1.66 -16.16
CA ARG A 262 14.72 -0.97 -16.29
C ARG A 262 15.12 -0.72 -17.73
N GLN A 263 14.71 -1.57 -18.66
CA GLN A 263 14.95 -1.41 -20.10
C GLN A 263 13.95 -0.46 -20.77
N GLY A 264 12.96 0.08 -20.05
CA GLY A 264 11.92 0.95 -20.60
C GLY A 264 10.94 0.25 -21.54
N VAL A 265 10.92 -1.09 -21.54
CA VAL A 265 9.99 -1.89 -22.36
C VAL A 265 8.58 -1.78 -21.79
N ILE A 266 8.46 -1.67 -20.46
CA ILE A 266 7.19 -1.43 -19.76
C ILE A 266 7.23 -0.13 -18.95
N SER A 267 6.13 0.62 -18.95
CA SER A 267 6.04 2.01 -18.46
C SER A 267 5.59 2.17 -17.00
N ASP A 268 5.99 1.24 -16.13
CA ASP A 268 5.36 0.95 -14.82
C ASP A 268 4.05 0.14 -14.96
N TRP A 269 3.73 -0.58 -13.89
CA TRP A 269 2.51 -1.37 -13.77
C TRP A 269 1.58 -0.72 -12.76
N TYR A 270 0.29 -0.88 -12.99
CA TYR A 270 -0.75 -0.50 -12.05
C TYR A 270 -1.29 -1.77 -11.42
N ASP A 271 -1.31 -1.81 -10.09
CA ASP A 271 -1.99 -2.84 -9.33
C ASP A 271 -3.30 -2.27 -8.78
N ARG A 272 -4.31 -3.13 -8.70
CA ARG A 272 -5.43 -2.89 -7.84
C ARG A 272 -5.39 -3.90 -6.71
N ASP A 273 -5.27 -3.39 -5.50
CA ASP A 273 -5.59 -4.13 -4.29
C ASP A 273 -7.11 -4.21 -4.15
N ILE A 274 -7.68 -5.42 -4.28
CA ILE A 274 -9.10 -5.63 -4.03
C ILE A 274 -9.25 -6.02 -2.56
N THR A 275 -9.37 -4.99 -1.73
CA THR A 275 -9.84 -5.16 -0.36
C THR A 275 -11.32 -5.52 -0.38
N ALA A 276 -11.72 -6.55 0.35
CA ALA A 276 -13.12 -6.74 0.69
C ALA A 276 -13.59 -5.51 1.49
N GLY A 277 -14.34 -4.60 0.84
CA GLY A 277 -14.86 -3.37 1.46
C GLY A 277 -14.42 -2.03 0.85
N SER A 278 -13.90 -1.98 -0.38
CA SER A 278 -13.68 -0.73 -1.11
C SER A 278 -14.83 -0.44 -2.09
N GLU A 279 -15.30 0.82 -2.13
CA GLU A 279 -16.43 1.27 -2.94
C GLU A 279 -16.33 0.89 -4.42
N TRP A 280 -17.42 0.33 -4.95
CA TRP A 280 -17.65 0.27 -6.38
C TRP A 280 -19.07 0.59 -6.76
N ALA A 281 -19.21 1.80 -7.26
CA ALA A 281 -19.84 2.12 -8.53
C ALA A 281 -19.44 3.59 -8.72
N ASP A 282 -18.42 3.93 -9.50
CA ASP A 282 -18.68 4.44 -10.85
C ASP A 282 -17.43 4.59 -11.73
N ALA A 283 -16.27 4.06 -11.33
CA ALA A 283 -15.04 4.14 -12.13
C ALA A 283 -14.43 2.75 -12.34
N ILE A 284 -14.56 2.24 -13.58
CA ILE A 284 -13.62 1.24 -14.07
C ILE A 284 -12.23 1.87 -13.99
N ASP A 285 -11.28 1.21 -13.34
CA ASP A 285 -9.93 1.72 -13.14
C ASP A 285 -9.39 2.28 -14.47
N ASP A 286 -9.02 3.56 -14.48
CA ASP A 286 -8.46 4.22 -15.67
C ASP A 286 -7.19 3.50 -16.13
N ASN A 287 -6.48 2.83 -15.22
CA ASN A 287 -5.34 1.98 -15.54
C ASN A 287 -5.77 0.69 -16.24
N LEU A 288 -6.86 0.05 -15.81
CA LEU A 288 -7.46 -1.07 -16.54
C LEU A 288 -7.95 -0.63 -17.92
N ASN A 289 -8.39 0.62 -18.11
CA ASN A 289 -8.83 1.15 -19.41
C ASN A 289 -7.68 1.61 -20.31
N THR A 290 -6.51 1.90 -19.76
CA THR A 290 -5.35 2.43 -20.51
C THR A 290 -4.22 1.42 -20.69
N ALA A 291 -4.26 0.29 -19.97
CA ALA A 291 -3.24 -0.76 -20.07
C ALA A 291 -3.15 -1.38 -21.48
N ASP A 292 -1.95 -1.57 -22.00
CA ASP A 292 -1.68 -2.29 -23.26
C ASP A 292 -1.71 -3.82 -23.05
N ILE A 293 -1.29 -4.29 -21.88
CA ILE A 293 -1.31 -5.70 -21.45
C ILE A 293 -1.98 -5.80 -20.07
N ILE A 294 -2.93 -6.72 -19.93
CA ILE A 294 -3.66 -7.00 -18.68
C ILE A 294 -3.35 -8.44 -18.28
N LEU A 295 -2.84 -8.63 -17.06
CA LEU A 295 -2.57 -9.95 -16.48
C LEU A 295 -3.69 -10.31 -15.51
N LEU A 296 -4.37 -11.43 -15.75
CA LEU A 296 -5.33 -12.00 -14.79
C LEU A 296 -4.58 -13.01 -13.94
N LEU A 297 -4.31 -12.71 -12.68
CA LEU A 297 -3.62 -13.62 -11.78
C LEU A 297 -4.63 -14.57 -11.13
N VAL A 298 -4.82 -15.72 -11.76
CA VAL A 298 -5.91 -16.65 -11.48
C VAL A 298 -5.58 -17.55 -10.30
N SER A 299 -6.47 -17.54 -9.31
CA SER A 299 -6.42 -18.31 -8.07
C SER A 299 -7.84 -18.67 -7.60
N PRO A 300 -8.01 -19.48 -6.54
CA PRO A 300 -9.33 -19.67 -5.91
C PRO A 300 -10.00 -18.35 -5.49
N ASP A 301 -9.24 -17.44 -4.88
CA ASP A 301 -9.79 -16.16 -4.38
C ASP A 301 -10.12 -15.19 -5.53
N PHE A 302 -9.34 -15.23 -6.62
CA PHE A 302 -9.67 -14.48 -7.84
C PHE A 302 -11.01 -14.93 -8.45
N ILE A 303 -11.28 -16.25 -8.47
CA ILE A 303 -12.54 -16.79 -9.00
C ILE A 303 -13.72 -16.55 -8.05
N ALA A 304 -13.46 -16.52 -6.74
CA ALA A 304 -14.49 -16.27 -5.72
C ALA A 304 -14.84 -14.79 -5.54
N SER A 305 -14.05 -13.88 -6.09
CA SER A 305 -14.28 -12.44 -6.00
C SER A 305 -15.21 -11.96 -7.11
N ASP A 306 -16.41 -11.52 -6.73
CA ASP A 306 -17.40 -10.89 -7.63
C ASP A 306 -16.79 -9.66 -8.35
N TYR A 307 -15.81 -8.98 -7.72
CA TYR A 307 -15.06 -7.90 -8.38
C TYR A 307 -14.31 -8.43 -9.59
N CYS A 308 -13.29 -9.24 -9.26
CA CYS A 308 -12.27 -9.68 -10.19
C CYS A 308 -12.94 -10.38 -11.35
N TYR A 309 -13.96 -11.18 -11.03
CA TYR A 309 -14.65 -12.03 -11.96
C TYR A 309 -15.73 -11.29 -12.75
N ASP A 310 -16.66 -10.55 -12.13
CA ASP A 310 -17.82 -10.05 -12.90
C ASP A 310 -17.57 -8.71 -13.59
N VAL A 311 -16.66 -7.88 -13.09
CA VAL A 311 -16.47 -6.53 -13.68
C VAL A 311 -15.08 -6.35 -14.29
N GLU A 312 -14.01 -6.65 -13.55
CA GLU A 312 -12.65 -6.40 -14.04
C GLU A 312 -12.27 -7.35 -15.18
N MET A 313 -12.51 -8.65 -15.00
CA MET A 313 -12.31 -9.66 -16.04
C MET A 313 -13.24 -9.40 -17.23
N THR A 314 -14.50 -9.06 -17.01
CA THR A 314 -15.44 -8.74 -18.10
C THR A 314 -14.91 -7.58 -18.93
N ARG A 315 -14.52 -6.48 -18.28
CA ARG A 315 -13.95 -5.31 -18.95
C ARG A 315 -12.63 -5.61 -19.66
N ALA A 316 -11.75 -6.39 -19.03
CA ALA A 316 -10.49 -6.81 -19.65
C ALA A 316 -10.75 -7.61 -20.95
N LEU A 317 -11.73 -8.52 -20.93
CA LEU A 317 -12.11 -9.33 -22.09
C LEU A 317 -12.79 -8.50 -23.20
N GLU A 318 -13.56 -7.47 -22.85
CA GLU A 318 -14.09 -6.50 -23.83
C GLU A 318 -12.95 -5.83 -24.58
N ARG A 319 -11.98 -5.25 -23.85
CA ARG A 319 -10.79 -4.60 -24.44
C ARG A 319 -9.95 -5.57 -25.26
N HIS A 320 -9.84 -6.82 -24.83
CA HIS A 320 -9.16 -7.87 -25.59
C HIS A 320 -9.84 -8.17 -26.92
N THR A 321 -11.17 -8.31 -26.89
CA THR A 321 -11.98 -8.58 -28.08
C THR A 321 -11.94 -7.41 -29.07
N ALA A 322 -11.94 -6.18 -28.54
CA ALA A 322 -11.77 -4.95 -29.31
C ALA A 322 -10.33 -4.75 -29.85
N LYS A 323 -9.37 -5.61 -29.46
CA LYS A 323 -7.94 -5.50 -29.78
C LYS A 323 -7.26 -4.23 -29.23
N GLU A 324 -7.84 -3.66 -28.18
CA GLU A 324 -7.32 -2.48 -27.47
C GLU A 324 -6.30 -2.85 -26.38
N ALA A 325 -6.38 -4.08 -25.85
CA ALA A 325 -5.41 -4.64 -24.90
C ALA A 325 -5.17 -6.13 -25.17
N ILE A 326 -4.04 -6.67 -24.71
CA ILE A 326 -3.84 -8.12 -24.64
C ILE A 326 -4.12 -8.59 -23.22
N VAL A 327 -5.00 -9.57 -23.06
CA VAL A 327 -5.25 -10.24 -21.77
C VAL A 327 -4.47 -11.54 -21.72
N ILE A 328 -3.74 -11.77 -20.63
CA ILE A 328 -2.96 -12.98 -20.39
C ILE A 328 -3.37 -13.57 -19.03
N PRO A 329 -4.06 -14.73 -19.01
CA PRO A 329 -4.29 -15.45 -17.77
C PRO A 329 -2.98 -16.05 -17.24
N VAL A 330 -2.67 -15.83 -15.96
CA VAL A 330 -1.53 -16.40 -15.25
C VAL A 330 -2.06 -17.23 -14.09
N ILE A 331 -1.92 -18.54 -14.14
CA ILE A 331 -2.44 -19.45 -13.10
C ILE A 331 -1.46 -19.46 -11.93
N LEU A 332 -1.82 -18.79 -10.84
CA LEU A 332 -1.00 -18.71 -9.63
C LEU A 332 -1.18 -19.95 -8.75
N ARG A 333 -2.43 -20.25 -8.40
CA ARG A 333 -2.80 -21.34 -7.48
C ARG A 333 -3.71 -22.37 -8.16
N PRO A 334 -3.70 -23.64 -7.72
CA PRO A 334 -4.61 -24.65 -8.24
C PRO A 334 -6.07 -24.21 -8.12
N THR A 335 -6.73 -24.01 -9.25
CA THR A 335 -8.16 -23.68 -9.31
C THR A 335 -8.76 -24.16 -10.62
N ARG A 336 -10.08 -24.35 -10.65
CA ARG A 336 -10.82 -24.80 -11.84
C ARG A 336 -11.27 -23.58 -12.65
N TRP A 337 -10.56 -23.28 -13.74
CA TRP A 337 -10.83 -22.12 -14.60
C TRP A 337 -11.20 -22.50 -16.04
N GLN A 338 -11.27 -23.80 -16.38
CA GLN A 338 -11.46 -24.28 -17.76
C GLN A 338 -12.82 -23.90 -18.38
N ASN A 339 -13.79 -23.48 -17.55
CA ASN A 339 -15.09 -22.99 -17.99
C ASN A 339 -15.25 -21.46 -17.83
N ALA A 340 -14.20 -20.76 -17.36
CA ALA A 340 -14.25 -19.32 -17.19
C ALA A 340 -14.26 -18.61 -18.56
N PRO A 341 -14.79 -17.38 -18.67
CA PRO A 341 -14.84 -16.63 -19.93
C PRO A 341 -13.48 -16.44 -20.62
N PHE A 342 -12.39 -16.34 -19.85
CA PHE A 342 -11.02 -16.23 -20.37
C PHE A 342 -10.38 -17.59 -20.75
N SER A 343 -11.06 -18.72 -20.56
CA SER A 343 -10.50 -20.07 -20.80
C SER A 343 -10.04 -20.33 -22.24
N LYS A 344 -10.52 -19.54 -23.20
CA LYS A 344 -10.13 -19.60 -24.61
C LYS A 344 -8.78 -18.93 -24.89
N LEU A 345 -8.28 -18.13 -23.95
CA LEU A 345 -6.99 -17.46 -24.04
C LEU A 345 -5.87 -18.40 -23.62
N GLN A 346 -4.68 -18.20 -24.19
CA GLN A 346 -3.51 -18.99 -23.81
C GLN A 346 -3.04 -18.57 -22.42
N ALA A 347 -3.25 -19.45 -21.44
CA ALA A 347 -2.81 -19.25 -20.06
C ALA A 347 -1.30 -19.56 -19.88
N LEU A 348 -0.68 -18.84 -18.95
CA LEU A 348 0.67 -19.06 -18.44
C LEU A 348 0.61 -19.62 -17.00
N PRO A 349 1.65 -20.30 -16.50
CA PRO A 349 2.81 -20.88 -17.21
C PRO A 349 2.42 -21.94 -18.26
N LYS A 350 3.41 -22.55 -18.95
CA LYS A 350 3.17 -23.60 -19.95
C LYS A 350 2.25 -24.70 -19.42
N ASN A 351 1.31 -25.16 -20.26
CA ASN A 351 0.26 -26.13 -19.88
C ASN A 351 -0.64 -25.66 -18.73
N ALA A 352 -0.62 -24.35 -18.42
CA ALA A 352 -1.36 -23.74 -17.32
C ALA A 352 -1.09 -24.39 -15.96
N LYS A 353 0.14 -24.87 -15.74
CA LYS A 353 0.57 -25.44 -14.46
C LYS A 353 0.65 -24.32 -13.40
N PRO A 354 -0.12 -24.38 -12.30
CA PRO A 354 -0.15 -23.31 -11.30
C PRO A 354 1.22 -23.04 -10.69
N VAL A 355 1.61 -21.77 -10.55
CA VAL A 355 2.92 -21.35 -10.01
C VAL A 355 3.25 -22.04 -8.68
N THR A 356 2.29 -22.12 -7.74
CA THR A 356 2.53 -22.73 -6.42
C THR A 356 2.81 -24.24 -6.44
N THR A 357 2.62 -24.91 -7.59
CA THR A 357 2.90 -26.35 -7.78
C THR A 357 4.24 -26.63 -8.48
N TRP A 358 5.01 -25.59 -8.77
CA TRP A 358 6.36 -25.75 -9.27
C TRP A 358 7.32 -26.09 -8.11
N PRO A 359 8.27 -27.02 -8.32
CA PRO A 359 9.31 -27.29 -7.32
C PRO A 359 10.12 -26.04 -6.98
N ASP A 360 10.35 -25.19 -7.99
CA ASP A 360 10.95 -23.87 -7.86
C ASP A 360 9.99 -22.83 -8.45
N GLN A 361 9.53 -21.90 -7.61
CA GLN A 361 8.60 -20.84 -8.03
C GLN A 361 9.31 -19.79 -8.88
N ASP A 362 10.62 -19.57 -8.70
CA ASP A 362 11.39 -18.63 -9.53
C ASP A 362 11.48 -19.11 -10.97
N GLU A 363 11.59 -20.43 -11.22
CA GLU A 363 11.51 -20.97 -12.57
C GLU A 363 10.15 -20.71 -13.24
N ALA A 364 9.06 -20.78 -12.46
CA ALA A 364 7.72 -20.50 -12.95
C ALA A 364 7.55 -19.02 -13.31
N PHE A 365 8.00 -18.13 -12.41
CA PHE A 365 7.93 -16.68 -12.62
C PHE A 365 8.85 -16.21 -13.75
N LEU A 366 10.06 -16.77 -13.87
CA LEU A 366 10.97 -16.51 -14.99
C LEU A 366 10.30 -16.88 -16.33
N TYR A 367 9.66 -18.05 -16.40
CA TYR A 367 8.93 -18.46 -17.61
C TYR A 367 7.81 -17.48 -17.97
N ILE A 368 7.03 -17.03 -16.97
CA ILE A 368 5.96 -16.04 -17.17
C ILE A 368 6.54 -14.72 -17.68
N ALA A 369 7.62 -14.23 -17.05
CA ALA A 369 8.28 -12.99 -17.42
C ALA A 369 8.84 -13.02 -18.86
N GLU A 370 9.49 -14.11 -19.26
CA GLU A 370 9.97 -14.30 -20.64
C GLU A 370 8.83 -14.29 -21.67
N ALA A 371 7.67 -14.87 -21.33
CA ALA A 371 6.50 -14.86 -22.19
C ALA A 371 5.91 -13.45 -22.31
N ILE A 372 5.79 -12.71 -21.20
CA ILE A 372 5.32 -11.33 -21.18
C ILE A 372 6.27 -10.43 -21.98
N TYR A 373 7.59 -10.63 -21.87
CA TYR A 373 8.59 -9.89 -22.65
C TYR A 373 8.35 -10.00 -24.15
N LYS A 374 8.13 -11.22 -24.65
CA LYS A 374 7.85 -11.46 -26.07
C LYS A 374 6.58 -10.73 -26.53
N VAL A 375 5.53 -10.73 -25.70
CA VAL A 375 4.28 -10.02 -26.00
C VAL A 375 4.48 -8.51 -26.01
N ALA A 376 5.18 -7.96 -25.02
CA ALA A 376 5.47 -6.54 -24.92
C ALA A 376 6.32 -6.04 -26.10
N GLU A 377 7.36 -6.79 -26.49
CA GLU A 377 8.17 -6.47 -27.67
C GLU A 377 7.34 -6.48 -28.97
N MET A 378 6.42 -7.44 -29.13
CA MET A 378 5.54 -7.48 -30.30
C MET A 378 4.60 -6.28 -30.34
N GLN A 379 4.12 -5.80 -29.18
CA GLN A 379 3.26 -4.62 -29.10
C GLN A 379 4.02 -3.32 -29.34
N ALA A 380 5.23 -3.19 -28.78
CA ALA A 380 6.08 -2.02 -28.98
C ALA A 380 6.48 -1.82 -30.46
N LYS A 381 6.49 -2.89 -31.25
CA LYS A 381 6.79 -2.88 -32.69
C LYS A 381 5.59 -2.58 -33.60
N LYS A 382 4.35 -2.48 -33.07
CA LYS A 382 3.18 -2.10 -33.87
C LYS A 382 3.07 -0.56 -33.98
N PRO A 383 2.82 0.00 -35.19
CA PRO A 383 2.55 1.42 -35.34
C PRO A 383 1.20 1.78 -34.70
N THR A 384 1.23 2.74 -33.76
CA THR A 384 0.00 3.23 -33.09
C THR A 384 -0.85 4.01 -34.10
N PRO A 385 -2.18 3.81 -34.19
CA PRO A 385 -3.06 4.75 -34.88
C PRO A 385 -3.06 6.09 -34.12
N SER A 386 -2.77 7.19 -34.83
CA SER A 386 -2.71 8.55 -34.27
C SER A 386 -4.02 8.96 -33.58
N PRO A 387 -3.97 9.77 -32.50
CA PRO A 387 -5.16 10.41 -31.95
C PRO A 387 -5.61 11.51 -32.92
N SER A 388 -6.60 11.19 -33.77
CA SER A 388 -7.23 12.17 -34.63
C SER A 388 -8.12 13.08 -33.79
N SER A 389 -7.72 14.35 -33.75
CA SER A 389 -8.57 15.51 -33.46
C SER A 389 -9.96 15.35 -34.08
N ALA A 390 -11.01 15.37 -33.26
CA ALA A 390 -12.38 15.65 -33.67
C ALA A 390 -13.20 16.19 -32.48
N PRO A 391 -14.24 17.01 -32.75
CA PRO A 391 -14.72 18.04 -31.85
C PRO A 391 -15.85 17.57 -30.90
N THR A 392 -16.18 18.43 -29.93
CA THR A 392 -17.29 18.35 -28.99
C THR A 392 -18.58 17.77 -29.59
N PRO A 393 -19.27 16.80 -28.96
CA PRO A 393 -20.65 16.48 -29.30
C PRO A 393 -21.62 17.21 -28.35
N THR A 394 -22.56 17.92 -28.97
CA THR A 394 -23.85 18.35 -28.39
C THR A 394 -24.84 17.17 -28.56
N PRO A 395 -25.81 16.96 -27.66
CA PRO A 395 -26.50 15.67 -27.56
C PRO A 395 -27.68 15.55 -28.53
N THR A 396 -27.88 14.34 -29.06
CA THR A 396 -29.18 13.87 -29.57
C THR A 396 -29.40 12.39 -29.21
N PRO A 397 -30.66 11.99 -28.99
CA PRO A 397 -30.98 10.77 -28.26
C PRO A 397 -30.93 9.54 -29.16
N VAL A 398 -30.29 8.47 -28.69
CA VAL A 398 -30.37 7.14 -29.28
C VAL A 398 -31.24 6.26 -28.39
N THR A 399 -32.31 5.75 -28.98
CA THR A 399 -33.25 4.80 -28.41
C THR A 399 -32.55 3.46 -28.17
N PRO A 400 -32.65 2.84 -26.98
CA PRO A 400 -32.25 1.45 -26.80
C PRO A 400 -33.37 0.50 -27.25
N SER A 401 -33.02 -0.53 -28.03
CA SER A 401 -33.86 -1.69 -28.32
C SER A 401 -33.37 -2.88 -27.48
N PRO A 402 -34.26 -3.73 -26.92
CA PRO A 402 -33.98 -4.45 -25.69
C PRO A 402 -33.38 -5.84 -25.90
N ALA A 403 -32.47 -6.23 -25.00
CA ALA A 403 -32.12 -7.60 -24.67
C ALA A 403 -32.72 -7.96 -23.28
N PRO A 404 -32.85 -9.23 -22.91
CA PRO A 404 -34.01 -9.78 -22.20
C PRO A 404 -34.18 -9.21 -20.79
N VAL A 405 -35.39 -8.71 -20.55
CA VAL A 405 -35.85 -8.17 -19.28
C VAL A 405 -36.02 -9.32 -18.28
N ALA A 406 -35.10 -9.44 -17.33
CA ALA A 406 -35.41 -10.10 -16.06
C ALA A 406 -36.56 -9.32 -15.43
N ALA A 407 -37.62 -10.01 -15.02
CA ALA A 407 -38.83 -9.39 -14.50
C ALA A 407 -38.49 -8.40 -13.37
N THR A 408 -38.61 -7.10 -13.66
CA THR A 408 -38.47 -6.04 -12.66
C THR A 408 -39.62 -6.16 -11.68
N VAL A 409 -39.36 -6.77 -10.53
CA VAL A 409 -40.26 -6.73 -9.38
C VAL A 409 -40.43 -5.27 -9.01
N ASN A 410 -41.66 -4.77 -9.11
CA ASN A 410 -41.94 -3.38 -8.79
C ASN A 410 -42.12 -3.28 -7.27
N TYR A 411 -41.19 -2.62 -6.58
CA TYR A 411 -41.23 -2.53 -5.12
C TYR A 411 -42.06 -1.33 -4.65
N ASN A 412 -42.90 -1.53 -3.63
CA ASN A 412 -43.68 -0.45 -3.04
C ASN A 412 -42.82 0.34 -2.04
N ILE A 413 -42.11 1.34 -2.55
CA ILE A 413 -41.19 2.18 -1.78
C ILE A 413 -41.82 2.82 -0.53
N PRO A 414 -43.06 3.36 -0.57
CA PRO A 414 -43.75 3.81 0.63
C PRO A 414 -43.89 2.74 1.72
N THR A 415 -44.22 1.50 1.35
CA THR A 415 -44.31 0.37 2.30
C THR A 415 -42.94 0.01 2.86
N ILE A 416 -41.90 -0.04 2.01
CA ILE A 416 -40.52 -0.33 2.43
C ILE A 416 -40.03 0.73 3.43
N ARG A 417 -40.28 2.02 3.17
CA ARG A 417 -39.94 3.10 4.11
C ARG A 417 -40.61 2.92 5.48
N ARG A 418 -41.88 2.50 5.49
CA ARG A 418 -42.62 2.22 6.73
C ARG A 418 -42.09 1.00 7.46
N LEU A 419 -41.72 -0.06 6.73
CA LEU A 419 -41.08 -1.25 7.28
C LEU A 419 -39.75 -0.88 7.95
N LEU A 420 -38.85 -0.20 7.24
CA LEU A 420 -37.54 0.20 7.79
C LEU A 420 -37.69 1.09 9.03
N THR A 421 -38.67 2.00 9.04
CA THR A 421 -38.98 2.85 10.21
C THR A 421 -39.52 2.06 11.40
N ALA A 422 -40.21 0.94 11.14
CA ALA A 422 -40.78 0.08 12.17
C ALA A 422 -39.77 -0.93 12.73
N VAL A 423 -38.78 -1.33 11.92
CA VAL A 423 -37.74 -2.28 12.31
C VAL A 423 -36.59 -1.62 13.04
N PHE A 424 -36.14 -0.44 12.59
CA PHE A 424 -34.94 0.21 13.11
C PHE A 424 -35.22 1.51 13.87
N ASP A 425 -34.56 1.66 15.02
CA ASP A 425 -34.29 2.97 15.63
C ASP A 425 -33.03 3.61 15.02
N ASP A 426 -32.58 4.76 15.52
CA ASP A 426 -31.48 5.50 14.89
C ASP A 426 -30.12 4.79 15.03
N GLU A 427 -29.87 4.18 16.19
CA GLU A 427 -28.61 3.49 16.50
C GLU A 427 -28.54 2.13 15.78
N THR A 428 -29.63 1.36 15.82
CA THR A 428 -29.71 0.07 15.12
C THR A 428 -29.68 0.23 13.61
N LEU A 429 -30.20 1.33 13.05
CA LEU A 429 -30.06 1.64 11.63
C LEU A 429 -28.61 1.95 11.25
N ASP A 430 -27.86 2.66 12.11
CA ASP A 430 -26.44 2.95 11.88
C ASP A 430 -25.60 1.68 11.88
N ILE A 431 -25.85 0.76 12.82
CA ILE A 431 -25.18 -0.55 12.90
C ILE A 431 -25.54 -1.39 11.67
N PHE A 432 -26.84 -1.48 11.34
CA PHE A 432 -27.30 -2.23 10.17
C PHE A 432 -26.67 -1.72 8.86
N CYS A 433 -26.56 -0.39 8.69
CA CYS A 433 -25.89 0.16 7.52
C CYS A 433 -24.36 -0.06 7.58
N PHE A 434 -23.73 0.01 8.76
CA PHE A 434 -22.30 -0.27 8.90
C PHE A 434 -21.93 -1.72 8.51
N ASP A 435 -22.78 -2.67 8.87
CA ASP A 435 -22.56 -4.10 8.64
C ASP A 435 -22.87 -4.52 7.19
N TYR A 436 -23.93 -3.95 6.59
CA TYR A 436 -24.50 -4.45 5.35
C TYR A 436 -24.48 -3.48 4.18
N TYR A 437 -24.37 -2.17 4.44
CA TYR A 437 -24.49 -1.09 3.45
C TYR A 437 -23.51 0.06 3.77
N ARG A 438 -22.21 -0.26 3.83
CA ARG A 438 -21.18 0.65 4.35
C ARG A 438 -21.14 1.99 3.61
N ASP A 439 -21.31 1.98 2.28
CA ASP A 439 -21.41 3.19 1.44
C ASP A 439 -22.56 4.11 1.89
N VAL A 440 -23.70 3.54 2.28
CA VAL A 440 -24.86 4.29 2.80
C VAL A 440 -24.52 4.91 4.15
N ARG A 441 -23.87 4.14 5.03
CA ARG A 441 -23.45 4.59 6.36
C ARG A 441 -22.43 5.71 6.28
N ASP A 442 -21.45 5.62 5.39
CA ASP A 442 -20.39 6.62 5.25
C ASP A 442 -20.93 7.95 4.66
N SER A 443 -22.12 7.91 4.04
CA SER A 443 -22.86 9.10 3.62
C SER A 443 -23.58 9.83 4.78
N PHE A 444 -23.62 9.27 5.99
CA PHE A 444 -24.29 9.88 7.15
C PHE A 444 -23.45 10.99 7.77
N SER A 445 -24.02 12.19 7.85
CA SER A 445 -23.40 13.34 8.52
C SER A 445 -23.79 13.42 9.99
N GLN A 446 -22.96 14.07 10.81
CA GLN A 446 -23.27 14.30 12.22
C GLN A 446 -24.62 15.05 12.38
N GLY A 447 -25.56 14.46 13.13
CA GLY A 447 -26.91 15.01 13.34
C GLY A 447 -27.94 14.68 12.24
N MET A 448 -27.62 13.81 11.28
CA MET A 448 -28.55 13.37 10.24
C MET A 448 -29.74 12.61 10.86
N SER A 449 -30.97 13.00 10.50
CA SER A 449 -32.18 12.34 11.02
C SER A 449 -32.35 10.91 10.49
N ARG A 450 -32.92 10.02 11.31
CA ARG A 450 -33.29 8.64 10.92
C ARG A 450 -34.06 8.56 9.58
N THR A 451 -34.97 9.49 9.33
CA THR A 451 -35.73 9.55 8.06
C THR A 451 -34.82 9.80 6.85
N ALA A 452 -33.82 10.65 7.00
CA ALA A 452 -32.84 10.93 5.95
C ALA A 452 -31.92 9.72 5.70
N LYS A 453 -31.51 9.03 6.78
CA LYS A 453 -30.74 7.78 6.69
C LYS A 453 -31.50 6.68 5.93
N ILE A 454 -32.77 6.47 6.27
CA ILE A 454 -33.66 5.51 5.57
C ILE A 454 -33.82 5.90 4.09
N GLN A 455 -33.95 7.19 3.78
CA GLN A 455 -34.07 7.65 2.40
C GLN A 455 -32.80 7.37 1.59
N ARG A 456 -31.60 7.53 2.18
CA ARG A 456 -30.33 7.17 1.52
C ARG A 456 -30.21 5.68 1.25
N LEU A 457 -30.65 4.84 2.19
CA LEU A 457 -30.65 3.39 2.02
C LEU A 457 -31.58 2.95 0.87
N ILE A 458 -32.75 3.58 0.74
CA ILE A 458 -33.68 3.33 -0.37
C ILE A 458 -33.07 3.77 -1.71
N GLU A 459 -32.49 4.96 -1.79
CA GLU A 459 -31.86 5.48 -3.01
C GLU A 459 -30.70 4.59 -3.47
N TYR A 460 -29.93 4.05 -2.53
CA TYR A 460 -28.89 3.06 -2.83
C TYR A 460 -29.48 1.77 -3.43
N CYS A 461 -30.57 1.25 -2.85
CA CYS A 461 -31.21 0.03 -3.33
C CYS A 461 -31.86 0.22 -4.71
N GLU A 462 -32.38 1.42 -5.02
CA GLU A 462 -32.89 1.77 -6.35
C GLU A 462 -31.77 1.79 -7.40
N ARG A 463 -30.62 2.40 -7.09
CA ARG A 463 -29.48 2.50 -8.02
C ARG A 463 -28.82 1.15 -8.31
N ASN A 464 -28.72 0.31 -7.29
CA ASN A 464 -27.95 -0.94 -7.34
C ASN A 464 -28.83 -2.19 -7.47
N LEU A 465 -30.14 -2.03 -7.71
CA LEU A 465 -31.10 -3.14 -7.79
C LEU A 465 -31.07 -4.09 -6.56
N ALA A 466 -30.82 -3.54 -5.37
CA ALA A 466 -30.50 -4.31 -4.16
C ALA A 466 -31.69 -4.55 -3.21
N PHE A 467 -32.93 -4.28 -3.64
CA PHE A 467 -34.11 -4.41 -2.78
C PHE A 467 -34.37 -5.84 -2.29
N GLU A 468 -34.09 -6.85 -3.11
CA GLU A 468 -34.26 -8.24 -2.70
C GLU A 468 -33.34 -8.57 -1.51
N THR A 469 -32.07 -8.23 -1.62
CA THR A 469 -31.07 -8.39 -0.57
C THR A 469 -31.41 -7.58 0.68
N LEU A 470 -31.92 -6.35 0.51
CA LEU A 470 -32.39 -5.54 1.64
C LEU A 470 -33.52 -6.22 2.40
N LEU A 471 -34.55 -6.69 1.70
CA LEU A 471 -35.71 -7.31 2.33
C LEU A 471 -35.35 -8.63 3.02
N GLN A 472 -34.45 -9.43 2.46
CA GLN A 472 -33.94 -10.65 3.11
C GLN A 472 -33.20 -10.34 4.42
N ARG A 473 -32.37 -9.28 4.44
CA ARG A 473 -31.64 -8.88 5.65
C ARG A 473 -32.59 -8.29 6.70
N VAL A 474 -33.56 -7.49 6.29
CA VAL A 474 -34.59 -6.94 7.21
C VAL A 474 -35.47 -8.05 7.81
N GLU A 475 -35.76 -9.10 7.05
CA GLU A 475 -36.45 -10.30 7.55
C GLU A 475 -35.63 -11.02 8.63
N GLN A 476 -34.30 -11.08 8.51
CA GLN A 476 -33.43 -11.68 9.52
C GLN A 476 -33.35 -10.85 10.81
N GLU A 477 -33.31 -9.51 10.69
CA GLU A 477 -33.24 -8.59 11.83
C GLU A 477 -34.54 -8.57 12.64
N ASN A 478 -35.70 -8.58 11.98
CA ASN A 478 -36.98 -8.58 12.66
C ASN A 478 -38.07 -9.31 11.85
N PRO A 479 -38.12 -10.66 11.94
CA PRO A 479 -39.07 -11.47 11.19
C PRO A 479 -40.54 -11.09 11.45
N ALA A 480 -40.87 -10.72 12.70
CA ALA A 480 -42.22 -10.40 13.11
C ALA A 480 -42.76 -9.10 12.47
N GLN A 481 -41.92 -8.06 12.39
CA GLN A 481 -42.30 -6.84 11.67
C GLN A 481 -42.29 -7.08 10.16
N TYR A 482 -41.30 -7.78 9.61
CA TYR A 482 -41.23 -8.09 8.18
C TYR A 482 -42.50 -8.77 7.66
N GLU A 483 -42.96 -9.84 8.32
CA GLU A 483 -44.18 -10.58 7.95
C GLU A 483 -45.44 -9.70 7.91
N ARG A 484 -45.51 -8.66 8.77
CA ARG A 484 -46.65 -7.72 8.79
C ARG A 484 -46.72 -6.85 7.54
N PHE A 485 -45.58 -6.53 6.92
CA PHE A 485 -45.49 -5.69 5.73
C PHE A 485 -45.36 -6.50 4.43
N LYS A 486 -44.91 -7.77 4.50
CA LYS A 486 -44.68 -8.69 3.38
C LYS A 486 -45.75 -8.68 2.27
N PRO A 487 -47.07 -8.67 2.57
CA PRO A 487 -48.10 -8.65 1.52
C PRO A 487 -48.16 -7.36 0.69
N GLN A 488 -47.48 -6.29 1.11
CA GLN A 488 -47.54 -4.95 0.52
C GLN A 488 -46.17 -4.46 0.00
N LEU A 489 -45.14 -5.31 0.01
CA LEU A 489 -43.76 -4.93 -0.37
C LEU A 489 -43.57 -4.83 -1.88
N THR A 490 -44.35 -5.56 -2.66
CA THR A 490 -44.39 -5.50 -4.13
C THR A 490 -45.68 -4.81 -4.57
N ALA A 491 -45.58 -3.91 -5.54
CA ALA A 491 -46.66 -3.08 -6.07
C ALA A 491 -47.50 -3.80 -7.12
#